data_AF-A0A139RN22-F1
#
_entry.id   AF-A0A139RN22-F1
#
_cell.length_a   1.000
_cell.length_b   1.000
_cell.length_c   1.000
_cell.angle_alpha   90.00
_cell.angle_beta   90.00
_cell.angle_gamma   90.00
#
_symmetry.space_group_name_H-M   'P 1'
#
loop_
_entity.id
_entity.type
_entity.pdbx_description
1 polymer ?
#
loop_
_entity_poly.entity_id
_entity_poly.type
_entity_poly.pdbx_seq_one_letter_code
_entity_poly.pdbx_strand_id
1 'polypeptide(L)' 'MKILIPTAKEMNTDLPCINAILLREESQAVLEELTRYSISELESFYKVSVEKAEEEYDHIQALKDFTAKNSSSLETL' A
#
# COMPACT_ATOMS: atom_id res chain seq x y z
N MET A 1 -17.41 -2.94 23.19
CA MET A 1 -16.63 -1.69 23.00
C MET A 1 -15.90 -1.80 21.67
N LYS A 2 -15.86 -0.74 20.85
CA LYS A 2 -15.09 -0.71 19.60
C LYS A 2 -13.84 0.15 19.83
N ILE A 3 -12.66 -0.39 19.56
CA ILE A 3 -11.39 0.33 19.68
C ILE A 3 -11.03 0.79 18.27
N LEU A 4 -10.87 2.09 18.09
CA LEU A 4 -10.34 2.67 16.85
C LEU A 4 -8.82 2.72 16.98
N ILE A 5 -8.11 1.93 16.18
CA ILE A 5 -6.65 1.99 16.12
C ILE A 5 -6.27 2.92 14.95
N PRO A 6 -5.47 3.98 15.17
CA PRO A 6 -5.02 4.84 14.09
C PRO A 6 -4.10 4.09 13.14
N THR A 7 -4.15 4.44 11.85
CA THR A 7 -3.25 3.89 10.84
C THR A 7 -1.80 4.23 11.21
N ALA A 8 -0.96 3.21 11.36
CA ALA A 8 0.45 3.39 11.69
C ALA A 8 1.22 3.98 10.48
N LYS A 9 2.24 4.80 10.77
CA LYS A 9 3.09 5.46 9.77
C LYS A 9 4.34 4.65 9.39
N GLU A 10 4.73 3.66 10.20
CA GLU A 10 5.90 2.80 9.96
C GLU A 10 5.51 1.32 9.96
N MET A 11 6.08 0.55 9.03
CA MET A 11 5.82 -0.87 8.80
C MET A 11 7.00 -1.72 9.28
N ASN A 12 6.72 -2.83 9.99
CA ASN A 12 7.72 -3.81 10.37
C ASN A 12 7.80 -4.91 9.29
N THR A 13 8.97 -5.05 8.65
CA THR A 13 9.20 -5.94 7.50
C THR A 13 9.65 -7.35 7.87
N ASP A 14 9.87 -7.64 9.16
CA ASP A 14 10.44 -8.90 9.65
C ASP A 14 9.42 -10.03 9.86
N LEU A 15 8.14 -9.84 9.47
CA LEU A 15 7.12 -10.86 9.66
C LEU A 15 7.01 -11.85 8.48
N PRO A 16 6.69 -13.13 8.76
CA PRO A 16 6.52 -14.16 7.73
C PRO A 16 5.34 -13.81 6.80
N CYS A 17 5.60 -13.78 5.49
CA CYS A 17 4.60 -13.52 4.45
C CYS A 17 3.38 -14.44 4.58
N ILE A 18 2.23 -13.87 4.94
CA ILE A 18 0.94 -14.56 4.88
C ILE A 18 0.41 -14.43 3.45
N ASN A 19 -0.10 -15.54 2.91
CA ASN A 19 -0.62 -15.66 1.54
C ASN A 19 -1.35 -14.39 1.07
N ALA A 20 -1.02 -13.93 -0.15
CA ALA A 20 -1.58 -12.74 -0.75
C ALA A 20 -3.11 -12.73 -0.64
N ILE A 21 -3.64 -11.89 0.24
CA ILE A 21 -5.08 -11.66 0.34
C ILE A 21 -5.43 -10.80 -0.88
N LEU A 22 -6.26 -11.34 -1.78
CA LEU A 22 -6.79 -10.56 -2.90
C LEU A 22 -7.48 -9.30 -2.34
N LEU A 23 -7.08 -8.13 -2.84
CA LEU A 23 -7.70 -6.85 -2.47
C LEU A 23 -9.21 -6.95 -2.69
N ARG A 24 -10.00 -6.49 -1.72
CA ARG A 24 -11.46 -6.38 -1.85
C ARG A 24 -11.79 -5.38 -2.98
N GLU A 25 -12.97 -5.50 -3.60
CA GLU A 25 -13.40 -4.61 -4.70
C GLU A 25 -13.25 -3.12 -4.36
N GLU A 26 -13.58 -2.72 -3.13
CA GLU A 26 -13.42 -1.34 -2.67
C GLU A 26 -11.97 -0.86 -2.73
N SER A 27 -11.01 -1.74 -2.38
CA SER A 27 -9.58 -1.45 -2.44
C SER A 27 -9.03 -1.49 -3.86
N GLN A 28 -9.60 -2.33 -4.74
CA GLN A 28 -9.24 -2.36 -6.16
C GLN A 28 -9.63 -1.05 -6.87
N ALA A 29 -10.82 -0.52 -6.60
CA ALA A 29 -11.25 0.76 -7.18
C ALA A 29 -10.33 1.92 -6.77
N VAL A 30 -9.87 1.93 -5.52
CA VAL A 30 -8.89 2.92 -5.03
C VAL A 30 -7.53 2.72 -5.72
N LEU A 31 -7.08 1.47 -5.87
CA LEU A 31 -5.82 1.16 -6.56
C LEU A 31 -5.86 1.57 -8.04
N GLU A 32 -6.99 1.36 -8.72
CA GLU A 32 -7.17 1.79 -10.11
C GLU A 32 -7.05 3.31 -10.25
N GLU A 33 -7.65 4.09 -9.35
CA GLU A 33 -7.46 5.54 -9.35
C GLU A 33 -6.01 5.91 -9.03
N LEU A 34 -5.36 5.24 -8.08
CA LEU A 34 -3.95 5.48 -7.74
C LEU A 34 -2.98 5.20 -8.91
N THR A 35 -3.28 4.20 -9.75
CA THR A 35 -2.46 3.89 -10.95
C THR A 35 -2.54 4.94 -12.05
N ARG A 36 -3.47 5.91 -11.96
CA ARG A 36 -3.57 7.02 -12.92
C ARG A 36 -2.65 8.19 -12.59
N TYR A 37 -2.13 8.25 -11.36
CA TYR A 37 -1.24 9.32 -10.93
C TYR A 37 0.17 9.10 -11.44
N SER A 38 0.78 10.17 -11.96
CA SER A 38 2.22 10.19 -12.26
C SER A 38 3.06 10.39 -10.99
N ILE A 39 4.35 10.08 -11.05
CA ILE A 39 5.29 10.25 -9.93
C ILE A 39 5.26 11.67 -9.37
N SER A 40 5.20 12.70 -10.23
CA SER A 40 5.12 14.11 -9.79
C SER A 40 3.80 14.44 -9.10
N GLU A 41 2.70 13.80 -9.49
CA GLU A 41 1.42 13.97 -8.80
C GLU A 41 1.41 13.24 -7.47
N LEU A 42 2.02 12.06 -7.38
CA LEU A 42 2.21 11.32 -6.13
C LEU A 42 3.11 12.07 -5.15
N GLU A 43 4.18 12.69 -5.64
CA GLU A 43 5.06 13.58 -4.87
C GLU A 43 4.26 14.72 -4.23
N SER A 44 3.44 15.41 -5.03
CA SER A 44 2.61 16.52 -4.56
C SER A 44 1.51 16.07 -3.61
N PHE A 45 0.86 14.95 -3.92
CA PHE A 45 -0.26 14.39 -3.18
C PHE A 45 0.17 13.90 -1.79
N TYR A 46 1.24 13.12 -1.71
CA TYR A 46 1.77 12.60 -0.46
C TYR A 46 2.73 13.57 0.25
N LYS A 47 3.14 14.66 -0.42
CA LYS A 47 4.14 15.63 0.06
C LYS A 47 5.44 14.93 0.47
N VAL A 48 5.88 13.99 -0.35
CA VAL A 48 7.11 13.21 -0.17
C VAL A 48 8.18 13.67 -1.14
N SER A 49 9.42 13.19 -0.99
CA SER A 49 10.47 13.41 -1.98
C SER A 49 10.24 12.56 -3.22
N VAL A 50 10.81 12.98 -4.37
CA VAL A 50 10.74 12.25 -5.64
C VAL A 50 11.17 10.78 -5.49
N GLU A 51 12.25 10.50 -4.76
CA GLU A 51 12.73 9.13 -4.51
C GLU A 51 11.68 8.25 -3.82
N LYS A 52 10.92 8.81 -2.86
CA LYS A 52 9.82 8.09 -2.20
C LYS A 52 8.58 7.98 -3.08
N ALA A 53 8.33 8.97 -3.93
CA ALA A 53 7.23 8.91 -4.89
C ALA A 53 7.47 7.83 -5.96
N GLU A 54 8.74 7.63 -6.38
CA GLU A 54 9.14 6.52 -7.25
C GLU A 54 8.92 5.17 -6.57
N GLU A 55 9.36 5.01 -5.32
CA GLU A 55 9.15 3.78 -4.53
C GLU A 55 7.66 3.45 -4.38
N GLU A 56 6.81 4.44 -4.08
CA GLU A 56 5.36 4.25 -3.98
C GLU A 56 4.72 3.95 -5.35
N TYR A 57 5.20 4.57 -6.43
CA TYR A 57 4.72 4.28 -7.77
C TYR A 57 5.02 2.82 -8.17
N ASP A 58 6.25 2.35 -7.93
CA ASP A 58 6.63 0.96 -8.17
C ASP A 58 5.80 0.00 -7.31
N HIS A 59 5.51 0.37 -6.06
CA HIS A 59 4.68 -0.42 -5.18
C HIS A 59 3.22 -0.51 -5.66
N ILE A 60 2.62 0.60 -6.10
CA ILE A 60 1.26 0.64 -6.68
C ILE A 60 1.18 -0.24 -7.94
N GLN A 61 2.22 -0.22 -8.77
CA GLN A 61 2.29 -1.06 -9.98
C GLN A 61 2.44 -2.54 -9.63
N ALA A 62 3.29 -2.88 -8.66
CA ALA A 62 3.43 -4.25 -8.18
C ALA A 62 2.13 -4.79 -7.54
N LEU A 63 1.36 -3.93 -6.86
CA LEU A 63 0.05 -4.27 -6.32
C LEU A 63 -0.97 -4.55 -7.42
N LYS A 64 -0.97 -3.73 -8.49
CA LYS A 64 -1.84 -3.93 -9.66
C LYS A 64 -1.53 -5.24 -10.38
N ASP A 65 -0.25 -5.57 -10.51
CA ASP A 65 0.20 -6.78 -11.21
C ASP A 65 0.14 -8.04 -10.30
N PHE A 66 -0.36 -7.91 -9.07
CA PHE A 66 -0.37 -8.97 -8.05
C PHE A 66 1.02 -9.56 -7.76
N THR A 67 2.10 -8.83 -8.07
CA THR A 67 3.49 -9.23 -7.85
C THR A 67 4.06 -8.65 -6.55
N ALA A 68 3.31 -7.78 -5.87
CA ALA A 68 3.67 -7.24 -4.58
C ALA A 68 3.89 -8.36 -3.55
N LYS A 69 5.04 -8.33 -2.88
CA LYS A 69 5.31 -9.20 -1.74
C LYS A 69 4.49 -8.69 -0.55
N ASN A 70 3.47 -9.45 -0.15
CA ASN A 70 2.63 -9.12 1.00
C ASN A 70 3.45 -9.22 2.30
N SER A 71 3.64 -8.09 2.99
CA SER A 71 4.01 -8.11 4.41
C SER A 71 2.75 -8.43 5.22
N SER A 72 2.82 -9.44 6.07
CA SER A 72 1.68 -9.98 6.81
C SER A 72 1.10 -8.97 7.80
N SER A 73 0.12 -8.19 7.38
CA SER A 73 -0.56 -7.23 8.27
C SER A 73 -1.61 -7.86 9.21
N LEU A 74 -1.58 -9.16 9.49
CA LEU A 74 -2.54 -9.79 10.40
C LEU A 74 -1.88 -10.82 11.33
N GLU A 75 -1.48 -10.37 12.52
CA GLU A 75 -1.53 -11.22 13.71
C GLU A 75 -2.69 -10.74 14.61
N THR A 76 -3.72 -11.60 14.65
CA THR A 76 -4.65 -11.90 15.74
C THR A 76 -4.81 -10.88 16.89
N LEU A 77 -6.04 -10.37 17.03
CA LEU A 77 -6.65 -9.96 18.30
C LEU A 77 -7.71 -10.99 18.71
#